data_AF-A0A6C0I2Y3-F1
#
_entry.id   AF-A0A6C0I2Y3-F1
#
_cell.length_a   1.000
_cell.length_b   1.000
_cell.length_c   1.000
_cell.angle_alpha   90.00
_cell.angle_beta   90.00
_cell.angle_gamma   90.00
#
_symmetry.space_group_name_H-M   'P 1'
#
loop_
_entity.id
_entity.type
_entity.pdbx_description
1 polymer ?
#
loop_
_entity_poly.entity_id
_entity_poly.type
_entity_poly.pdbx_seq_one_letter_code
_entity_poly.pdbx_strand_id
1 'polypeptide(L)'
;MVGKSVWGPAVWYLFHTLAFKMKNQHFNEIKNSLLHFFVLISANLPCPECAEHAQQETQNLDKSKITTKKELCTYFLNFHNKVNARTKKKIFTIQEYISKYKKAVTRNVISNFFINMTKSDHNVKLMINSFYKSNAVASLKKWIIQNSSKFNP
;
A
#
# COMPACT_ATOMS: atom_id res chain seq x y z
N MET A 1 14.33 11.01 9.50
CA MET A 1 13.34 9.97 9.16
C MET A 1 11.96 10.57 9.22
N VAL A 2 11.14 10.38 8.19
CA VAL A 2 9.74 10.83 8.21
C VAL A 2 9.01 10.09 9.33
N GLY A 3 8.21 10.81 10.13
CA GLY A 3 7.47 10.19 11.23
C GLY A 3 6.45 9.15 10.75
N LYS A 4 6.17 8.15 11.60
CA LYS A 4 5.13 7.11 11.34
C LYS A 4 3.76 7.70 11.02
N SER A 5 3.45 8.85 11.60
CA SER A 5 2.22 9.62 11.34
C SER A 5 2.14 10.21 9.93
N VAL A 6 3.24 10.25 9.17
CA VAL A 6 3.30 10.83 7.83
C VAL A 6 3.43 9.74 6.76
N TRP A 7 4.43 8.84 6.87
CA TRP A 7 4.60 7.78 5.86
C TRP A 7 3.53 6.69 5.97
N GLY A 8 3.04 6.37 7.19
CA GLY A 8 2.03 5.34 7.40
C GLY A 8 0.73 5.63 6.64
N PRO A 9 0.13 6.81 6.82
CA PRO A 9 -1.02 7.22 6.03
C PRO A 9 -0.74 7.25 4.52
N ALA A 10 0.45 7.66 4.08
CA ALA A 10 0.79 7.70 2.66
C ALA A 10 0.80 6.29 2.01
N VAL A 11 1.40 5.29 2.69
CA VAL A 11 1.41 3.89 2.26
C VAL A 11 -0.02 3.34 2.19
N TRP A 12 -0.80 3.50 3.27
CA TRP A 12 -2.18 3.02 3.29
C TRP A 12 -3.02 3.66 2.20
N TYR A 13 -2.93 4.98 2.07
CA TYR A 13 -3.76 5.70 1.11
C TYR A 13 -3.43 5.30 -0.33
N LEU A 14 -2.16 5.03 -0.65
CA LEU A 14 -1.77 4.50 -1.95
C LEU A 14 -2.44 3.17 -2.27
N PHE A 15 -2.20 2.12 -1.47
CA PHE A 15 -2.64 0.77 -1.83
C PHE A 15 -4.15 0.63 -1.86
N HIS A 16 -4.84 1.26 -0.93
CA HIS A 16 -6.30 1.31 -0.94
C HIS A 16 -6.84 2.08 -2.16
N THR A 17 -6.24 3.21 -2.52
CA THR A 17 -6.64 3.97 -3.73
C THR A 17 -6.40 3.16 -4.99
N LEU A 18 -5.22 2.53 -5.15
CA LEU A 18 -4.93 1.71 -6.32
C LEU A 18 -5.88 0.53 -6.45
N ALA A 19 -6.19 -0.18 -5.35
CA ALA A 19 -7.19 -1.26 -5.36
C ALA A 19 -8.58 -0.75 -5.76
N PHE A 20 -9.02 0.37 -5.18
CA PHE A 20 -10.35 0.92 -5.44
C PHE A 20 -10.49 1.45 -6.88
N LYS A 21 -9.48 2.20 -7.35
CA LYS A 21 -9.46 2.92 -8.63
C LYS A 21 -9.07 2.04 -9.81
N MET A 22 -8.59 0.82 -9.57
CA MET A 22 -8.38 -0.17 -10.62
C MET A 22 -9.65 -0.35 -11.47
N LYS A 23 -9.49 -0.32 -12.79
CA LYS A 23 -10.56 -0.63 -13.75
C LYS A 23 -10.83 -2.13 -13.74
N ASN A 24 -12.11 -2.52 -13.70
CA ASN A 24 -12.50 -3.93 -13.57
C ASN A 24 -11.94 -4.81 -14.70
N GLN A 25 -11.91 -4.31 -15.93
CA GLN A 25 -11.38 -5.04 -17.11
C GLN A 25 -9.89 -5.41 -16.99
N HIS A 26 -9.11 -4.67 -16.18
CA HIS A 26 -7.68 -4.93 -15.97
C HIS A 26 -7.41 -5.68 -14.66
N PHE A 27 -8.44 -6.09 -13.92
CA PHE A 27 -8.27 -6.66 -12.59
C PHE A 27 -7.36 -7.90 -12.60
N ASN A 28 -7.66 -8.89 -13.44
CA ASN A 28 -6.86 -10.11 -13.52
C ASN A 28 -5.44 -9.86 -14.02
N GLU A 29 -5.25 -8.83 -14.83
CA GLU A 29 -3.95 -8.44 -15.37
C GLU A 29 -3.01 -7.90 -14.28
N ILE A 30 -3.52 -7.05 -13.37
CA ILE A 30 -2.65 -6.29 -12.46
C ILE A 30 -2.79 -6.65 -10.97
N LYS A 31 -3.80 -7.43 -10.56
CA LYS A 31 -4.03 -7.78 -9.14
C LYS A 31 -2.80 -8.41 -8.49
N ASN A 32 -2.16 -9.35 -9.18
CA ASN A 32 -1.05 -10.12 -8.62
C ASN A 32 0.18 -9.24 -8.44
N SER A 33 0.45 -8.35 -9.40
CA SER A 33 1.51 -7.37 -9.29
C SER A 33 1.25 -6.32 -8.21
N LEU A 34 0.00 -5.85 -8.04
CA LEU A 34 -0.35 -4.92 -6.97
C LEU A 34 -0.15 -5.55 -5.59
N LEU A 35 -0.58 -6.80 -5.41
CA LEU A 35 -0.33 -7.55 -4.16
C LEU A 35 1.16 -7.80 -3.93
N HIS A 36 1.93 -8.09 -4.97
CA HIS A 36 3.38 -8.21 -4.86
C HIS A 36 4.00 -6.90 -4.34
N PHE A 37 3.64 -5.75 -4.92
CA PHE A 37 4.14 -4.46 -4.44
C PHE A 37 3.66 -4.12 -3.03
N PHE A 38 2.44 -4.51 -2.65
CA PHE A 38 1.97 -4.36 -1.29
C PHE A 38 2.87 -5.10 -0.29
N VAL A 39 3.20 -6.36 -0.58
CA VAL A 39 4.12 -7.16 0.24
C VAL A 39 5.52 -6.56 0.24
N LEU A 40 6.06 -6.22 -0.94
CA LEU A 40 7.41 -5.67 -1.08
C LEU A 40 7.59 -4.35 -0.30
N ILE A 41 6.63 -3.41 -0.41
CA ILE A 41 6.68 -2.15 0.34
C ILE A 41 6.48 -2.40 1.84
N SER A 42 5.59 -3.33 2.22
CA SER A 42 5.36 -3.69 3.61
C SER A 42 6.61 -4.28 4.29
N ALA A 43 7.37 -5.09 3.57
CA ALA A 43 8.64 -5.64 4.04
C ALA A 43 9.75 -4.58 4.17
N ASN A 44 9.59 -3.43 3.52
CA ASN A 44 10.57 -2.34 3.48
C ASN A 44 10.04 -1.06 4.14
N LEU A 45 9.11 -1.18 5.09
CA LEU A 45 8.61 -0.04 5.84
C LEU A 45 9.73 0.58 6.67
N PRO A 46 9.72 1.92 6.87
CA PRO A 46 10.75 2.58 7.68
C PRO A 46 10.81 2.08 9.14
N CYS A 47 9.74 1.51 9.68
CA CYS A 47 9.67 0.97 11.04
C CYS A 47 9.82 -0.57 11.02
N PRO A 48 10.90 -1.14 11.63
CA PRO A 48 11.15 -2.59 11.65
C PRO A 48 10.00 -3.39 12.23
N GLU A 49 9.47 -2.99 13.39
CA GLU A 49 8.31 -3.66 14.04
C GLU A 49 7.06 -3.63 13.14
N CYS A 50 6.85 -2.56 12.38
CA CYS A 50 5.74 -2.50 11.43
C CYS A 50 5.97 -3.43 10.24
N ALA A 51 7.21 -3.52 9.75
CA ALA A 51 7.57 -4.41 8.65
C ALA A 51 7.42 -5.88 9.04
N GLU A 52 7.92 -6.26 10.22
CA GLU A 52 7.82 -7.63 10.76
C GLU A 52 6.35 -8.06 10.91
N HIS A 53 5.53 -7.24 11.58
CA HIS A 53 4.10 -7.53 11.71
C HIS A 53 3.40 -7.62 10.35
N ALA A 54 3.76 -6.77 9.38
CA ALA A 54 3.14 -6.82 8.07
C ALA A 54 3.58 -8.06 7.27
N GLN A 55 4.82 -8.51 7.43
CA GLN A 55 5.30 -9.77 6.86
C GLN A 55 4.52 -10.96 7.45
N GLN A 56 4.40 -11.05 8.77
CA GLN A 56 3.63 -12.10 9.44
C GLN A 56 2.17 -12.16 8.94
N GLU A 57 1.49 -11.02 8.83
CA GLU A 57 0.11 -10.97 8.34
C GLU A 57 -0.03 -11.30 6.84
N THR A 58 1.02 -11.08 6.04
CA THR A 58 1.01 -11.37 4.59
C THR A 58 1.53 -12.76 4.22
N GLN A 59 2.17 -13.49 5.15
CA GLN A 59 2.68 -14.86 4.91
C GLN A 59 1.59 -15.82 4.43
N ASN A 60 0.39 -15.70 5.00
CA ASN A 60 -0.76 -16.57 4.67
C ASN A 60 -1.67 -15.99 3.58
N LEU A 61 -1.18 -15.02 2.80
CA LEU A 61 -1.94 -14.44 1.70
C LEU A 61 -2.13 -15.46 0.56
N ASP A 62 -3.30 -16.08 0.54
CA ASP A 62 -3.74 -16.87 -0.60
C ASP A 62 -4.36 -15.95 -1.68
N LYS A 63 -3.54 -15.60 -2.68
CA LYS A 63 -3.94 -14.73 -3.79
C LYS A 63 -5.06 -15.35 -4.67
N SER A 64 -5.21 -16.68 -4.64
CA SER A 64 -6.23 -17.36 -5.45
C SER A 64 -7.65 -17.05 -4.99
N LYS A 65 -7.82 -16.78 -3.69
CA LYS A 65 -9.10 -16.39 -3.06
C LYS A 65 -9.54 -14.95 -3.40
N ILE A 66 -8.68 -14.16 -4.07
CA ILE A 66 -8.98 -12.80 -4.48
C ILE A 66 -9.29 -12.81 -5.99
N THR A 67 -10.55 -13.03 -6.32
CA THR A 67 -11.07 -13.19 -7.69
C THR A 67 -11.74 -11.93 -8.22
N THR A 68 -12.05 -10.97 -7.36
CA THR A 68 -12.66 -9.69 -7.74
C THR A 68 -11.98 -8.47 -7.11
N LYS A 69 -12.17 -7.29 -7.73
CA LYS A 69 -11.72 -6.01 -7.16
C LYS A 69 -12.33 -5.74 -5.78
N LYS A 70 -13.58 -6.17 -5.57
CA LYS A 70 -14.28 -6.02 -4.28
C LYS A 70 -13.59 -6.84 -3.19
N GLU A 71 -13.20 -8.08 -3.49
CA GLU A 71 -12.45 -8.93 -2.57
C GLU A 71 -11.07 -8.35 -2.27
N LEU A 72 -10.39 -7.79 -3.27
CA LEU A 72 -9.10 -7.11 -3.05
C LEU A 72 -9.23 -5.92 -2.10
N CYS A 73 -10.24 -5.06 -2.31
CA CYS A 73 -10.53 -3.95 -1.41
C CYS A 73 -10.85 -4.45 0.01
N THR A 74 -11.63 -5.52 0.12
CA THR A 74 -12.03 -6.12 1.40
C THR A 74 -10.83 -6.71 2.13
N TYR A 75 -9.92 -7.37 1.41
CA TYR A 75 -8.67 -7.88 1.96
C TYR A 75 -7.84 -6.75 2.57
N PHE A 76 -7.60 -5.66 1.83
CA PHE A 76 -6.84 -4.53 2.38
C PHE A 76 -7.55 -3.87 3.56
N LEU A 77 -8.88 -3.71 3.52
CA LEU A 77 -9.67 -3.16 4.62
C LEU A 77 -9.52 -4.02 5.88
N ASN A 78 -9.70 -5.34 5.76
CA ASN A 78 -9.59 -6.28 6.87
C ASN A 78 -8.17 -6.27 7.46
N PHE A 79 -7.15 -6.28 6.61
CA PHE A 79 -5.76 -6.15 7.03
C PHE A 79 -5.54 -4.86 7.84
N HIS A 80 -5.99 -3.71 7.31
CA HIS A 80 -5.82 -2.42 7.98
C HIS A 80 -6.61 -2.37 9.30
N ASN A 81 -7.79 -2.97 9.34
CA ASN A 81 -8.60 -3.06 10.57
C ASN A 81 -7.96 -3.94 11.65
N LYS A 82 -7.25 -5.02 11.29
CA LYS A 82 -6.43 -5.77 12.26
C LYS A 82 -5.36 -4.89 12.90
N VAL A 83 -4.66 -4.09 12.08
CA VAL A 83 -3.67 -3.12 12.58
C VAL A 83 -4.33 -2.04 13.43
N ASN A 84 -5.50 -1.54 13.03
CA ASN A 84 -6.26 -0.56 13.81
C ASN A 84 -6.69 -1.13 15.17
N ALA A 85 -7.21 -2.35 15.22
CA ALA A 85 -7.58 -3.04 16.45
C ALA A 85 -6.37 -3.14 17.41
N ARG A 86 -5.24 -3.65 16.91
CA ARG A 86 -3.99 -3.76 17.69
C ARG A 86 -3.51 -2.42 18.23
N THR A 87 -3.67 -1.36 17.43
CA THR A 87 -3.22 0.00 17.79
C THR A 87 -4.32 0.88 18.40
N LYS A 88 -5.45 0.28 18.80
CA LYS A 88 -6.61 0.95 19.43
C LYS A 88 -7.14 2.14 18.61
N LYS A 89 -7.16 2.00 17.29
CA LYS A 89 -7.72 2.96 16.33
C LYS A 89 -9.09 2.52 15.83
N LYS A 90 -9.83 3.47 15.24
CA LYS A 90 -11.13 3.22 14.61
C LYS A 90 -11.07 2.05 13.61
N ILE A 91 -12.03 1.14 13.74
CA ILE A 91 -12.33 0.10 12.74
C ILE A 91 -13.25 0.72 11.69
N PHE A 92 -12.90 0.54 10.42
CA PHE A 92 -13.66 1.10 9.30
C PHE A 92 -14.62 0.07 8.72
N THR A 93 -15.85 0.49 8.42
CA THR A 93 -16.79 -0.35 7.66
C THR A 93 -16.49 -0.29 6.16
N ILE A 94 -17.08 -1.23 5.40
CA ILE A 94 -16.96 -1.20 3.94
C ILE A 94 -17.62 0.05 3.34
N GLN A 95 -18.71 0.56 3.92
CA GLN A 95 -19.35 1.80 3.42
C GLN A 95 -18.43 3.02 3.62
N GLU A 96 -17.81 3.13 4.79
CA GLU A 96 -16.85 4.21 5.08
C GLU A 96 -15.62 4.13 4.17
N TYR A 97 -15.12 2.91 3.94
CA TYR A 97 -14.05 2.65 2.99
C TYR A 97 -14.43 3.14 1.59
N ILE A 98 -15.58 2.73 1.06
CA ILE A 98 -16.04 3.13 -0.28
C ILE A 98 -16.18 4.65 -0.36
N SER A 99 -16.81 5.29 0.63
CA SER A 99 -17.01 6.74 0.68
C SER A 99 -15.68 7.50 0.63
N LYS A 100 -14.69 7.01 1.38
CA LYS A 100 -13.34 7.59 1.44
C LYS A 100 -12.61 7.48 0.10
N TYR A 101 -12.51 6.27 -0.45
CA TYR A 101 -11.67 6.03 -1.64
C TYR A 101 -12.35 6.39 -2.96
N LYS A 102 -13.68 6.56 -2.98
CA LYS A 102 -14.40 7.16 -4.12
C LYS A 102 -13.93 8.58 -4.40
N LYS A 103 -13.66 9.37 -3.35
CA LYS A 103 -13.22 10.77 -3.44
C LYS A 103 -11.72 10.94 -3.63
N ALA A 104 -10.93 9.86 -3.56
CA ALA A 104 -9.48 9.94 -3.75
C ALA A 104 -9.15 10.33 -5.20
N VAL A 105 -8.15 11.20 -5.37
CA VAL A 105 -7.59 11.57 -6.69
C VAL A 105 -6.29 10.81 -6.88
N THR A 106 -6.28 9.83 -7.77
CA THR A 106 -5.22 8.84 -7.96
C THR A 106 -3.86 9.50 -8.12
N ARG A 107 -3.76 10.55 -8.96
CA ARG A 107 -2.51 11.30 -9.18
C ARG A 107 -1.98 11.93 -7.88
N ASN A 108 -2.84 12.55 -7.08
CA ASN A 108 -2.45 13.22 -5.84
C ASN A 108 -1.99 12.21 -4.80
N VAL A 109 -2.66 11.05 -4.72
CA VAL A 109 -2.27 9.97 -3.82
C VAL A 109 -0.90 9.40 -4.19
N ILE A 110 -0.67 9.12 -5.48
CA ILE A 110 0.61 8.64 -5.99
C ILE A 110 1.73 9.65 -5.68
N SER A 111 1.50 10.92 -5.97
CA SER A 111 2.47 12.00 -5.67
C SER A 111 2.81 12.05 -4.19
N ASN A 112 1.79 12.06 -3.32
CA ASN A 112 1.96 12.09 -1.87
C ASN A 112 2.75 10.88 -1.35
N PHE A 113 2.52 9.68 -1.90
CA PHE A 113 3.31 8.51 -1.54
C PHE A 113 4.79 8.71 -1.84
N PHE A 114 5.14 9.10 -3.07
CA PHE A 114 6.55 9.23 -3.46
C PHE A 114 7.25 10.34 -2.69
N ILE A 115 6.61 11.50 -2.50
CA ILE A 115 7.17 12.60 -1.69
C ILE A 115 7.55 12.14 -0.28
N ASN A 116 6.77 11.24 0.33
CA ASN A 116 7.03 10.79 1.69
C ASN A 116 7.97 9.59 1.77
N MET A 117 7.93 8.69 0.80
CA MET A 117 8.70 7.44 0.82
C MET A 117 10.11 7.56 0.22
N THR A 118 10.39 8.61 -0.56
CA THR A 118 11.75 8.88 -1.10
C THR A 118 12.58 9.81 -0.22
N LYS A 119 12.02 10.35 0.88
CA LYS A 119 12.80 11.17 1.82
C LYS A 119 13.92 10.34 2.44
N SER A 120 15.12 10.91 2.43
CA SER A 120 16.33 10.27 2.95
C SER A 120 16.26 10.10 4.46
N ASP A 121 16.81 8.97 4.92
CA ASP A 121 17.07 8.75 6.33
C ASP A 121 18.51 9.20 6.62
N HIS A 122 18.68 10.25 7.41
CA HIS A 122 20.01 10.77 7.80
C HIS A 122 20.78 9.84 8.76
N ASN A 123 20.26 8.64 9.07
CA ASN A 123 20.87 7.71 10.00
C ASN A 123 21.71 6.67 9.25
N VAL A 124 23.03 6.86 9.28
CA VAL A 124 24.04 6.01 8.63
C VAL A 124 23.92 4.53 9.04
N LYS A 125 23.47 4.23 10.26
CA LYS A 125 23.27 2.84 10.74
C LYS A 125 22.15 2.08 10.00
N LEU A 126 21.31 2.77 9.22
CA LEU A 126 20.19 2.20 8.48
C LEU A 126 20.40 2.23 6.95
N MET A 127 21.63 2.44 6.47
CA MET A 127 21.93 2.60 5.04
C MET A 127 21.46 1.41 4.17
N ILE A 128 21.68 0.17 4.61
CA ILE A 128 21.24 -1.03 3.88
C ILE A 128 19.71 -1.08 3.75
N ASN A 129 18.98 -0.84 4.84
CA ASN A 129 17.52 -0.79 4.84
C ASN A 129 17.00 0.36 3.96
N SER A 130 17.69 1.50 3.97
CA SER A 130 17.40 2.64 3.10
C SER A 130 17.59 2.30 1.62
N PHE A 131 18.60 1.50 1.27
CA PHE A 131 18.83 1.04 -0.10
C PHE A 131 17.71 0.10 -0.57
N TYR A 132 17.35 -0.92 0.21
CA TYR A 132 16.25 -1.83 -0.15
C TYR A 132 14.91 -1.10 -0.29
N LYS A 133 14.60 -0.19 0.64
CA LYS A 133 13.43 0.71 0.54
C LYS A 133 13.45 1.51 -0.76
N SER A 134 14.59 2.12 -1.09
CA SER A 134 14.72 2.96 -2.29
C SER A 134 14.50 2.16 -3.58
N ASN A 135 15.07 0.95 -3.66
CA ASN A 135 14.86 0.05 -4.79
C ASN A 135 13.41 -0.42 -4.92
N ALA A 136 12.76 -0.75 -3.80
CA ALA A 136 11.36 -1.14 -3.77
C ALA A 136 10.45 0.02 -4.26
N VAL A 137 10.69 1.24 -3.77
CA VAL A 137 9.95 2.44 -4.17
C VAL A 137 10.19 2.77 -5.65
N ALA A 138 11.42 2.67 -6.14
CA ALA A 138 11.74 2.89 -7.56
C ALA A 138 11.05 1.87 -8.48
N SER A 139 11.05 0.59 -8.08
CA SER A 139 10.37 -0.48 -8.81
C SER A 139 8.86 -0.26 -8.87
N LEU A 140 8.25 0.15 -7.75
CA LEU A 140 6.84 0.52 -7.70
C LEU A 140 6.53 1.72 -8.60
N LYS A 141 7.40 2.73 -8.64
CA LYS A 141 7.25 3.89 -9.53
C LYS A 141 7.19 3.47 -10.99
N LYS A 142 8.13 2.62 -11.43
CA LYS A 142 8.16 2.08 -12.79
C LYS A 142 6.86 1.34 -13.12
N TRP A 143 6.42 0.46 -12.21
CA TRP A 143 5.18 -0.30 -12.41
C TRP A 143 3.94 0.61 -12.49
N ILE A 144 3.81 1.63 -11.62
CA ILE A 144 2.68 2.57 -11.66
C ILE A 144 2.64 3.32 -13.00
N ILE A 145 3.79 3.79 -13.50
CA ILE A 145 3.86 4.49 -14.78
C ILE A 145 3.38 3.59 -15.93
N GLN A 146 3.89 2.36 -15.99
CA GLN A 146 3.52 1.36 -17.01
C GLN A 146 2.04 0.98 -16.98
N ASN A 147 1.40 1.06 -15.81
CA ASN A 147 0.01 0.65 -15.61
C ASN A 147 -0.96 1.82 -15.39
N SER A 148 -0.51 3.06 -15.60
CA SER A 148 -1.26 4.28 -15.27
C SER A 148 -2.64 4.35 -15.94
N SER A 149 -2.74 3.90 -17.19
CA SER A 149 -4.00 3.83 -17.96
C SER A 149 -5.05 2.87 -17.39
N LYS A 150 -4.64 1.95 -16.50
CA LYS A 150 -5.50 0.91 -15.89
C LYS A 150 -6.20 1.37 -14.61
N PHE A 151 -5.93 2.59 -14.16
CA PHE A 151 -6.57 3.20 -13.01
C PHE A 151 -7.49 4.34 -13.45
N ASN A 152 -8.58 4.51 -12.71
CA ASN A 152 -9.41 5.70 -12.81
C ASN A 152 -8.70 6.89 -12.15
N PRO A 153 -8.96 8.12 -12.62
CA PRO A 153 -8.36 9.33 -12.06
C PRO A 153 -8.69 9.55 -10.58
#